data_AF-A0A9D9MUZ2-F1
#
_entry.id   AF-A0A9D9MUZ2-F1
#
_cell.length_a   1.000
_cell.length_b   1.000
_cell.length_c   1.000
_cell.angle_alpha   90.00
_cell.angle_beta   90.00
_cell.angle_gamma   90.00
#
_symmetry.space_group_name_H-M   'P 1'
#
loop_
_entity.id
_entity.type
_entity.pdbx_description
1 polymer ?
#
loop_
_entity_poly.entity_id
_entity_poly.type
_entity_poly.pdbx_seq_one_letter_code
_entity_poly.pdbx_strand_id
1 'polypeptide(L)'
;MKRRNQPLPHDQDPEITAGNRVLPFQTPEDYFEKLPREIERRVELLHTETARPEADGFVAPERYFEQLESSIHARIRGGASPAFRWWRQPEWSLSIAALLVCLFLGTRSYFTDRKVDYTATIQPLSVDEVSEALDYLDLDPSTVASLLPASEETGTNEQELKQYLLENDIDLSQLEL
;
A
#
# COMPACT_ATOMS: atom_id res chain seq x y z
N MET A 1 -43.02 -50.03 -19.15
CA MET A 1 -44.06 -49.06 -18.72
C MET A 1 -44.35 -48.12 -19.90
N LYS A 2 -45.57 -48.15 -20.44
CA LYS A 2 -46.01 -47.42 -21.64
C LYS A 2 -46.17 -45.93 -21.29
N ARG A 3 -45.35 -45.03 -21.86
CA ARG A 3 -45.62 -43.58 -21.84
C ARG A 3 -46.67 -43.32 -22.94
N ARG A 4 -47.88 -42.90 -22.57
CA ARG A 4 -48.88 -42.43 -23.54
C ARG A 4 -48.41 -41.07 -24.07
N ASN A 5 -48.28 -40.95 -25.38
CA ASN A 5 -48.02 -39.69 -26.06
C ASN A 5 -49.32 -38.87 -26.05
N GLN A 6 -49.40 -37.86 -25.19
CA GLN A 6 -50.42 -36.81 -25.29
C GLN A 6 -49.86 -35.72 -26.22
N PRO A 7 -50.52 -35.37 -27.34
CA PRO A 7 -50.08 -34.24 -28.15
C PRO A 7 -50.27 -32.94 -27.37
N LEU A 8 -49.24 -32.11 -27.34
CA LEU A 8 -49.26 -30.76 -26.77
C LEU A 8 -50.31 -29.92 -27.51
N PRO A 9 -51.24 -29.24 -26.80
CA PRO A 9 -52.17 -28.29 -27.42
C PRO A 9 -51.42 -27.16 -28.12
N HIS A 10 -51.94 -26.74 -29.26
CA HIS A 10 -51.26 -25.89 -30.25
C HIS A 10 -51.25 -24.38 -29.97
N ASP A 11 -51.50 -23.95 -28.72
CA ASP A 11 -51.63 -22.52 -28.39
C ASP A 11 -50.73 -22.16 -27.21
N GLN A 12 -49.43 -21.95 -27.47
CA GLN A 12 -48.60 -21.13 -26.60
C GLN A 12 -48.38 -19.77 -27.23
N ASP A 13 -49.45 -18.99 -27.30
CA ASP A 13 -49.32 -17.55 -27.06
C ASP A 13 -49.18 -17.37 -25.55
N PRO A 14 -48.24 -16.54 -25.05
CA PRO A 14 -48.11 -16.35 -23.62
C PRO A 14 -49.40 -15.71 -23.07
N GLU A 15 -50.23 -16.54 -22.43
CA GLU A 15 -51.36 -16.09 -21.65
C GLU A 15 -50.83 -15.16 -20.55
N ILE A 16 -51.03 -13.86 -20.74
CA ILE A 16 -50.82 -12.84 -19.73
C ILE A 16 -51.71 -13.16 -18.53
N THR A 17 -51.09 -13.85 -17.57
CA THR A 17 -51.66 -14.34 -16.33
C THR A 17 -52.42 -13.21 -15.62
N ALA A 18 -53.62 -13.54 -15.16
CA ALA A 18 -54.58 -12.67 -14.52
C ALA A 18 -54.12 -12.18 -13.13
N GLY A 19 -53.06 -11.37 -13.07
CA GLY A 19 -52.65 -10.57 -11.93
C GLY A 19 -52.84 -9.10 -12.25
N ASN A 20 -53.77 -8.44 -11.55
CA ASN A 20 -54.03 -6.99 -11.57
C ASN A 20 -53.73 -6.27 -12.90
N ARG A 21 -54.58 -6.48 -13.91
CA ARG A 21 -54.49 -5.89 -15.25
C ARG A 21 -54.96 -4.42 -15.29
N VAL A 22 -54.43 -3.56 -14.42
CA VAL A 22 -54.56 -2.12 -14.63
C VAL A 22 -53.34 -1.69 -15.41
N LEU A 23 -53.50 -1.48 -16.72
CA LEU A 23 -52.48 -0.82 -17.53
C LEU A 23 -52.26 0.57 -16.89
N PRO A 24 -51.03 0.91 -16.45
CA PRO A 24 -50.76 2.19 -15.79
C PRO A 24 -50.92 3.39 -16.74
N PHE A 25 -51.16 3.11 -18.03
CA PHE A 25 -51.48 4.06 -19.07
C PHE A 25 -52.60 3.51 -19.94
N GLN A 26 -53.58 4.35 -20.27
CA GLN A 26 -54.58 4.07 -21.28
C GLN A 26 -54.30 4.97 -22.48
N THR A 27 -54.36 4.40 -23.68
CA THR A 27 -54.25 5.19 -24.90
C THR A 27 -55.56 5.96 -25.14
N PRO A 28 -55.50 7.20 -25.66
CA PRO A 28 -56.69 7.93 -26.07
C PRO A 28 -57.52 7.17 -27.11
N GLU A 29 -58.81 7.49 -27.18
CA GLU A 29 -59.71 7.00 -28.22
C GLU A 29 -59.18 7.37 -29.62
N ASP A 30 -59.28 6.43 -30.56
CA ASP A 30 -58.75 6.50 -31.93
C ASP A 30 -57.23 6.73 -32.07
N TYR A 31 -56.42 6.52 -31.02
CA TYR A 31 -54.97 6.75 -31.09
C TYR A 31 -54.34 6.02 -32.28
N PHE A 32 -54.60 4.72 -32.42
CA PHE A 32 -54.03 3.90 -33.49
C PHE A 32 -54.62 4.22 -34.88
N GLU A 33 -55.85 4.72 -34.95
CA GLU A 33 -56.48 5.14 -36.21
C GLU A 33 -55.91 6.46 -36.73
N LYS A 34 -55.55 7.38 -35.81
CA LYS A 34 -55.01 8.71 -36.14
C LYS A 34 -53.48 8.70 -36.29
N LEU A 35 -52.78 7.75 -35.66
CA LEU A 35 -51.33 7.66 -35.63
C LEU A 35 -50.67 7.62 -37.03
N PRO A 36 -51.14 6.83 -38.01
CA PRO A 36 -50.51 6.78 -39.34
C PRO A 36 -50.49 8.15 -40.03
N ARG A 37 -51.63 8.84 -40.04
CA ARG A 37 -51.76 10.18 -40.64
C ARG A 37 -50.90 11.22 -39.94
N GLU A 38 -50.77 11.12 -38.62
CA GLU A 38 -49.92 12.02 -37.84
C GLU A 38 -48.44 11.79 -38.12
N ILE A 39 -48.01 10.53 -38.29
CA ILE A 39 -46.65 10.19 -38.69
C ILE A 39 -46.36 10.74 -40.09
N GLU A 40 -47.25 10.48 -41.06
CA GLU A 40 -47.10 10.98 -42.44
C GLU A 40 -46.99 12.50 -42.48
N ARG A 41 -47.87 13.21 -41.76
CA ARG A 41 -47.81 14.68 -41.66
C ARG A 41 -46.48 15.15 -41.06
N ARG A 42 -46.00 14.51 -39.99
CA ARG A 42 -44.71 14.87 -39.36
C ARG A 42 -43.54 14.63 -40.29
N VAL A 43 -43.55 13.53 -41.04
CA VAL A 43 -42.51 13.22 -42.04
C VAL A 43 -42.52 14.26 -43.16
N GLU A 44 -43.68 14.65 -43.67
CA GLU A 44 -43.81 15.72 -44.68
C GLU A 44 -43.30 17.08 -44.15
N LEU A 45 -43.64 17.44 -42.90
CA LEU A 45 -43.12 18.64 -42.24
C LEU A 45 -41.59 18.58 -42.08
N LEU A 46 -41.04 17.44 -41.67
CA LEU A 46 -39.59 17.25 -41.57
C LEU A 46 -38.91 17.38 -42.93
N HIS A 47 -39.48 16.82 -44.00
CA HIS A 47 -38.93 16.96 -45.35
C HIS A 47 -38.99 18.39 -45.90
N THR A 48 -40.02 19.15 -45.52
CA THR A 48 -40.15 20.56 -45.92
C THR A 48 -39.28 21.50 -45.08
N GLU A 49 -39.06 21.22 -43.80
CA GLU A 49 -38.12 21.96 -42.94
C GLU A 49 -36.65 21.61 -43.25
N THR A 50 -36.36 20.37 -43.62
CA THR A 50 -35.02 19.92 -44.08
C THR A 50 -34.75 20.23 -45.56
N ALA A 51 -35.68 20.87 -46.27
CA ALA A 51 -35.43 21.48 -47.58
C ALA A 51 -34.61 22.78 -47.51
N ARG A 52 -34.05 23.11 -46.32
CA ARG A 52 -32.88 23.99 -46.22
C ARG A 52 -31.70 23.25 -46.87
N PRO A 53 -30.93 23.86 -47.78
CA PRO A 53 -29.82 23.18 -48.44
C PRO A 53 -28.93 22.52 -47.37
N GLU A 54 -28.48 21.30 -47.65
CA GLU A 54 -27.56 20.47 -46.86
C GLU A 54 -26.18 21.14 -46.66
N ALA A 55 -26.14 22.42 -46.32
CA ALA A 55 -24.93 23.20 -46.19
C ALA A 55 -24.24 22.97 -44.84
N ASP A 56 -24.91 22.35 -43.88
CA ASP A 56 -24.29 21.92 -42.62
C ASP A 56 -24.88 20.57 -42.21
N GLY A 57 -24.38 19.49 -42.83
CA GLY A 57 -24.23 18.25 -42.08
C GLY A 57 -23.38 18.51 -40.81
N PHE A 58 -23.25 17.53 -39.93
CA PHE A 58 -22.35 17.67 -38.78
C PHE A 58 -20.89 17.75 -39.29
N VAL A 59 -20.42 18.95 -39.62
CA VAL A 59 -19.06 19.20 -40.06
C VAL A 59 -18.21 19.40 -38.82
N ALA A 60 -17.23 18.51 -38.64
CA ALA A 60 -16.26 18.69 -37.57
C ALA A 60 -15.54 20.03 -37.78
N PRO A 61 -15.38 20.85 -36.72
CA PRO A 61 -14.63 22.09 -36.80
C PRO A 61 -13.23 21.86 -37.37
N GLU A 62 -12.69 22.88 -38.03
CA GLU A 62 -11.33 22.82 -38.58
C GLU A 62 -10.35 22.40 -37.48
N ARG A 63 -9.47 21.44 -37.79
CA ARG A 63 -8.44 20.90 -36.88
C ARG A 63 -8.98 20.16 -35.65
N TYR A 64 -10.27 19.79 -35.59
CA TYR A 64 -10.84 19.00 -34.49
C TYR A 64 -10.03 17.73 -34.22
N PHE A 65 -9.77 16.93 -35.25
CA PHE A 65 -9.03 15.67 -35.11
C PHE A 65 -7.54 15.89 -34.81
N GLU A 66 -6.93 16.98 -35.29
CA GLU A 66 -5.55 17.35 -34.95
C GLU A 66 -5.40 17.69 -33.47
N GLN A 67 -6.39 18.38 -32.90
CA GLN A 67 -6.38 18.77 -31.48
C GLN A 67 -6.89 17.65 -30.57
N LEU A 68 -7.68 16.71 -31.09
CA LEU A 68 -8.31 15.63 -30.32
C LEU A 68 -7.26 14.80 -29.58
N GLU A 69 -6.22 14.34 -30.27
CA GLU A 69 -5.12 13.56 -29.66
C GLU A 69 -4.46 14.34 -28.52
N SER A 70 -4.10 15.60 -28.76
CA SER A 70 -3.50 16.46 -27.75
C SER A 70 -4.40 16.66 -26.52
N SER A 71 -5.71 16.80 -26.74
CA SER A 71 -6.72 17.00 -25.70
C SER A 71 -6.92 15.74 -24.85
N ILE A 72 -6.91 14.57 -25.48
CA ILE A 72 -7.00 13.27 -24.81
C ILE A 72 -5.75 13.06 -23.95
N HIS A 73 -4.55 13.26 -24.50
CA HIS A 73 -3.32 13.13 -23.73
C HIS A 73 -3.21 14.18 -22.61
N ALA A 74 -3.67 15.41 -22.83
CA ALA A 74 -3.72 16.42 -21.77
C ALA A 74 -4.69 16.03 -20.66
N ARG A 75 -5.81 15.38 -20.96
CA ARG A 75 -6.80 14.93 -19.97
C ARG A 75 -6.35 13.66 -19.22
N ILE A 76 -5.67 12.75 -19.89
CA ILE A 76 -5.02 11.58 -19.28
C ILE A 76 -3.88 12.02 -18.35
N ARG A 77 -3.06 12.98 -18.78
CA ARG A 77 -1.94 13.52 -17.97
C ARG A 77 -2.38 14.49 -16.88
N GLY A 78 -3.41 15.29 -17.14
CA GLY A 78 -3.98 16.30 -16.24
C GLY A 78 -4.76 15.72 -15.05
N GLY A 79 -4.87 14.39 -14.95
CA GLY A 79 -5.21 13.70 -13.70
C GLY A 79 -4.11 13.82 -12.64
N ALA A 80 -2.89 14.20 -13.03
CA ALA A 80 -1.90 14.71 -12.10
C ALA A 80 -2.25 16.18 -11.81
N SER A 81 -3.03 16.38 -10.75
CA SER A 81 -3.17 17.67 -10.09
C SER A 81 -1.79 18.35 -9.99
N PRO A 82 -1.68 19.69 -10.14
CA PRO A 82 -0.41 20.36 -9.89
C PRO A 82 0.00 19.94 -8.50
N ALA A 83 1.15 19.26 -8.41
CA ALA A 83 1.71 18.77 -7.16
C ALA A 83 1.51 19.88 -6.13
N PHE A 84 0.63 19.55 -5.19
CA PHE A 84 0.07 20.41 -4.16
C PHE A 84 1.10 21.48 -3.79
N ARG A 85 0.73 22.76 -3.96
CA ARG A 85 1.56 23.94 -3.69
C ARG A 85 1.83 24.04 -2.19
N TRP A 86 2.61 23.09 -1.67
CA TRP A 86 2.93 22.83 -0.27
C TRP A 86 3.98 23.81 0.28
N TRP A 87 4.29 24.84 -0.50
CA TRP A 87 5.09 25.99 -0.11
C TRP A 87 4.28 27.29 -0.16
N ARG A 88 3.06 27.26 0.37
CA ARG A 88 2.62 28.43 1.14
C ARG A 88 3.24 28.28 2.53
N GLN A 89 4.43 28.86 2.68
CA GLN A 89 5.17 28.95 3.93
C GLN A 89 4.25 29.55 5.01
N PRO A 90 3.92 28.82 6.10
CA PRO A 90 3.39 29.47 7.28
C PRO A 90 4.55 30.18 7.99
N GLU A 91 4.33 31.42 8.42
CA GLU A 91 5.26 32.24 9.25
C GLU A 91 5.57 31.59 10.63
N TRP A 92 5.28 30.32 10.83
CA TRP A 92 5.47 29.57 12.08
C TRP A 92 6.61 28.54 11.98
N SER A 93 7.22 28.37 10.80
CA SER A 93 8.33 27.42 10.60
C SER A 93 9.61 27.81 11.36
N LEU A 94 9.80 29.09 11.69
CA LEU A 94 10.95 29.57 12.45
C LEU A 94 10.95 29.08 13.91
N SER A 95 9.78 28.95 14.55
CA SER A 95 9.71 28.48 15.95
C SER A 95 10.05 27.00 16.08
N ILE A 96 9.60 26.17 15.13
CA ILE A 96 9.88 24.72 15.16
C ILE A 96 11.34 24.47 14.78
N ALA A 97 11.88 25.18 13.79
CA ALA A 97 13.29 25.09 13.44
C ALA A 97 14.21 25.52 14.60
N ALA A 98 13.88 26.60 15.32
CA ALA A 98 14.64 27.02 16.49
C ALA A 98 14.59 25.99 17.63
N LEU A 99 13.42 25.37 17.89
CA LEU A 99 13.30 24.30 18.88
C LEU A 99 14.14 23.08 18.49
N LEU A 100 14.13 22.69 17.21
CA LEU A 100 14.97 21.59 16.72
C LEU A 100 16.46 21.90 16.80
N VAL A 101 16.88 23.14 16.50
CA VAL A 101 18.27 23.57 16.66
C VAL A 101 18.66 23.57 18.15
N CYS A 102 17.81 24.09 19.04
CA CYS A 102 18.05 24.06 20.49
C CYS A 102 18.07 22.63 21.04
N LEU A 103 17.21 21.75 20.54
CA LEU A 103 17.18 20.33 20.91
C LEU A 103 18.44 19.63 20.38
N PHE A 104 18.87 19.91 19.16
CA PHE A 104 20.07 19.31 18.57
C PHE A 104 21.36 19.78 19.26
N LEU A 105 21.48 21.09 19.53
CA LEU A 105 22.62 21.62 20.30
C LEU A 105 22.56 21.17 21.77
N GLY A 106 21.37 21.15 22.37
CA GLY A 106 21.15 20.74 23.75
C GLY A 106 21.45 19.24 23.96
N THR A 107 20.94 18.37 23.09
CA THR A 107 21.24 16.92 23.13
C THR A 107 22.71 16.66 22.85
N ARG A 108 23.31 17.36 21.88
CA ARG A 108 24.75 17.24 21.57
C ARG A 108 25.62 17.63 22.76
N SER A 109 25.33 18.75 23.42
CA SER A 109 26.04 19.17 24.64
C SER A 109 25.82 18.19 25.80
N TYR A 110 24.57 17.75 26.00
CA TYR A 110 24.19 16.84 27.08
C TYR A 110 24.84 15.47 26.96
N PHE A 111 25.06 14.98 25.73
CA PHE A 111 25.72 13.69 25.50
C PHE A 111 27.24 13.76 25.61
N THR A 112 27.87 14.89 25.26
CA THR A 112 29.34 15.02 25.34
C THR A 112 29.87 15.16 26.77
N ASP A 113 29.07 15.69 27.69
CA ASP A 113 29.46 15.80 29.11
C ASP A 113 29.17 14.52 29.92
N ARG A 114 28.50 13.53 29.34
CA ARG A 114 28.27 12.22 29.98
C ARG A 114 29.51 11.35 29.86
N LYS A 115 30.48 11.56 30.74
CA LYS A 115 31.45 10.52 31.07
C LYS A 115 30.74 9.50 31.97
N VAL A 116 30.49 8.31 31.43
CA VAL A 116 30.03 7.17 32.22
C VAL A 116 31.28 6.63 32.92
N ASP A 117 31.44 6.96 34.19
CA ASP A 117 32.46 6.33 35.02
C ASP A 117 31.99 4.89 35.28
N TYR A 118 32.49 3.95 34.47
CA TYR A 118 32.31 2.53 34.71
C TYR A 118 33.15 2.15 35.93
N THR A 119 32.57 2.26 37.12
CA THR A 119 33.11 1.55 38.28
C THR A 119 32.79 0.07 38.06
N ALA A 120 33.68 -0.62 37.35
CA ALA A 120 33.62 -2.07 37.25
C ALA A 120 33.91 -2.65 38.64
N THR A 121 32.87 -2.75 39.47
CA THR A 121 32.87 -3.73 40.55
C THR A 121 32.94 -5.08 39.85
N ILE A 122 34.13 -5.69 39.84
CA ILE A 122 34.32 -7.06 39.39
C ILE A 122 33.55 -7.93 40.38
N GLN A 123 32.27 -8.17 40.07
CA GLN A 123 31.52 -9.21 40.76
C GLN A 123 31.98 -10.54 40.15
N PRO A 124 32.41 -11.51 40.97
CA PRO A 124 32.70 -12.85 40.46
C PRO A 124 31.37 -13.44 39.98
N LEU A 125 31.16 -13.42 38.67
CA LEU A 125 29.96 -13.98 38.06
C LEU A 125 29.99 -15.49 38.29
N SER A 126 28.96 -16.03 38.94
CA SER A 126 28.92 -17.45 39.26
C SER A 126 28.61 -18.28 38.01
N VAL A 127 29.08 -19.54 37.97
CA VAL A 127 28.84 -20.44 36.82
C VAL A 127 27.33 -20.65 36.59
N ASP A 128 26.53 -20.58 37.65
CA ASP A 128 25.08 -20.72 37.60
C ASP A 128 24.41 -19.54 36.87
N GLU A 129 24.85 -18.30 37.13
CA GLU A 129 24.34 -17.11 36.42
C GLU A 129 24.77 -17.09 34.95
N VAL A 130 25.98 -17.55 34.65
CA VAL A 130 26.46 -17.70 33.27
C VAL A 130 25.63 -18.77 32.54
N SER A 131 25.30 -19.87 33.21
CA SER A 131 24.45 -20.92 32.65
C SER A 131 23.03 -20.42 32.38
N GLU A 132 22.44 -19.63 33.28
CA GLU A 132 21.12 -19.04 33.08
C GLU A 132 21.11 -18.04 31.92
N ALA A 133 22.16 -17.23 31.79
CA ALA A 133 22.31 -16.30 30.67
C ALA A 133 22.49 -17.01 29.33
N LEU A 134 23.21 -18.15 29.31
CA LEU A 134 23.38 -18.99 28.12
C LEU A 134 22.05 -19.63 27.70
N ASP A 135 21.28 -20.15 28.66
CA ASP A 135 19.96 -20.75 28.40
C ASP A 135 18.96 -19.71 27.87
N TYR A 136 18.98 -18.49 28.43
CA TYR A 136 18.13 -17.40 27.96
C TYR A 136 18.46 -16.94 26.54
N LEU A 137 19.74 -16.96 26.15
CA LEU A 137 20.18 -16.59 24.80
C LEU A 137 20.19 -17.76 23.82
N ASP A 138 19.82 -18.98 24.24
CA ASP A 138 19.91 -20.22 23.46
C ASP A 138 21.30 -20.37 22.82
N LEU A 139 22.34 -19.97 23.55
CA LEU A 139 23.71 -19.92 23.06
C LEU A 139 24.44 -21.20 23.47
N ASP A 140 24.79 -22.00 22.47
CA ASP A 140 25.68 -23.13 22.70
C ASP A 140 27.07 -22.66 23.18
N PRO A 141 27.69 -23.33 24.16
CA PRO A 141 29.04 -23.01 24.62
C PRO A 141 30.09 -23.00 23.50
N SER A 142 29.89 -23.85 22.49
CA SER A 142 30.74 -23.92 21.29
C SER A 142 30.61 -22.67 20.41
N THR A 143 29.44 -22.04 20.36
CA THR A 143 29.21 -20.79 19.65
C THR A 143 29.96 -19.65 20.33
N VAL A 144 29.90 -19.56 21.67
CA VAL A 144 30.68 -18.58 22.45
C VAL A 144 32.17 -18.77 22.25
N ALA A 145 32.64 -20.03 22.25
CA ALA A 145 34.05 -20.35 21.99
C ALA A 145 34.50 -19.95 20.58
N SER A 146 33.63 -20.01 19.58
CA SER A 146 33.94 -19.55 18.21
C SER A 146 33.86 -18.03 18.02
N LEU A 147 33.09 -17.34 18.86
CA LEU A 147 32.97 -15.88 18.89
C LEU A 147 34.10 -15.22 19.67
N LEU A 148 34.78 -15.97 20.54
CA LEU A 148 36.07 -15.55 21.06
C LEU A 148 37.02 -15.44 19.85
N PRO A 149 37.63 -14.26 19.61
CA PRO A 149 38.65 -14.17 18.58
C PRO A 149 39.71 -15.22 18.92
N ALA A 150 39.98 -16.12 17.97
CA ALA A 150 41.13 -17.01 18.07
C ALA A 150 42.36 -16.11 18.14
N SER A 151 42.77 -15.78 19.35
CA SER A 151 43.97 -15.01 19.62
C SER A 151 45.15 -15.92 19.30
N GLU A 152 45.52 -15.95 18.03
CA GLU A 152 46.91 -16.16 17.64
C GLU A 152 47.72 -15.03 18.28
N GLU A 153 48.17 -15.21 19.53
CA GLU A 153 49.36 -14.59 20.12
C GLU A 153 49.49 -14.98 21.60
N THR A 154 49.96 -16.19 21.86
CA THR A 154 50.60 -16.56 23.14
C THR A 154 52.09 -16.23 23.06
N GLY A 155 52.41 -14.94 22.95
CA GLY A 155 53.80 -14.45 22.99
C GLY A 155 54.23 -13.91 24.36
N THR A 156 53.30 -13.52 25.22
CA THR A 156 53.58 -12.80 26.48
C THR A 156 53.07 -13.52 27.73
N ASN A 157 52.24 -14.54 27.56
CA ASN A 157 51.34 -14.98 28.62
C ASN A 157 51.94 -16.06 29.52
N GLU A 158 53.07 -16.68 29.15
CA GLU A 158 53.62 -17.77 29.95
C GLU A 158 54.11 -17.30 31.33
N GLN A 159 54.66 -16.08 31.41
CA GLN A 159 55.12 -15.50 32.67
C GLN A 159 53.95 -15.03 33.55
N GLU A 160 52.93 -14.43 32.93
CA GLU A 160 51.74 -13.95 33.62
C GLU A 160 50.86 -15.12 34.09
N LEU A 161 50.77 -16.19 33.30
CA LEU A 161 50.14 -17.45 33.70
C LEU A 161 50.91 -18.14 34.83
N LYS A 162 52.26 -18.18 34.76
CA LYS A 162 53.08 -18.72 35.86
C LYS A 162 52.87 -17.92 37.15
N GLN A 163 52.80 -16.59 37.04
CA GLN A 163 52.52 -15.71 38.17
C GLN A 163 51.13 -15.99 38.77
N TYR A 164 50.12 -16.14 37.94
CA TYR A 164 48.75 -16.42 38.35
C TYR A 164 48.59 -17.80 39.02
N LEU A 165 49.29 -18.81 38.51
CA LEU A 165 49.32 -20.16 39.09
C LEU A 165 50.03 -20.17 40.45
N LEU A 166 51.12 -19.40 40.60
CA LEU A 166 51.80 -19.23 41.88
C LEU A 166 50.94 -18.51 42.92
N GLU A 167 50.22 -17.46 42.50
CA GLU A 167 49.43 -16.63 43.41
C GLU A 167 48.16 -17.31 43.91
N ASN A 168 47.62 -18.25 43.12
CA ASN A 168 46.48 -19.07 43.50
C ASN A 168 46.87 -20.45 44.07
N ASP A 169 48.17 -20.66 44.37
CA ASP A 169 48.73 -21.87 44.99
C ASP A 169 48.36 -23.17 44.23
N ILE A 170 48.30 -23.08 42.90
CA ILE A 170 47.99 -24.21 42.03
C ILE A 170 49.27 -25.04 41.88
N ASP A 171 49.27 -26.21 42.50
CA ASP A 171 50.44 -27.10 42.58
C ASP A 171 50.85 -27.59 41.18
N LEU A 172 51.93 -27.01 40.64
CA LEU A 172 52.42 -27.26 39.27
C LEU A 172 52.84 -28.72 39.03
N SER A 173 53.06 -29.50 40.09
CA SER A 173 53.32 -30.95 40.03
C SER A 173 52.11 -31.77 39.52
N GLN A 174 50.90 -31.20 39.59
CA GLN A 174 49.67 -31.82 39.08
C GLN A 174 49.48 -31.62 37.57
N LEU A 175 50.32 -30.78 36.94
CA LEU A 175 50.25 -30.44 35.52
C LEU A 175 51.33 -31.14 34.68
N GLU A 176 52.17 -31.99 35.30
CA GLU A 176 53.10 -32.85 34.57
C GLU A 176 52.33 -34.08 34.05
N LEU A 177 52.06 -34.09 32.74
CA LEU A 177 51.56 -35.24 31.97
C LEU A 177 52.66 -35.68 31.01
#